data_AF-A0A9D6DHR5-F1
#
_entry.id   AF-A0A9D6DHR5-F1
#
_cell.length_a   1.000
_cell.length_b   1.000
_cell.length_c   1.000
_cell.angle_alpha   90.00
_cell.angle_beta   90.00
_cell.angle_gamma   90.00
#
_symmetry.space_group_name_H-M   'P 1'
#
loop_
_entity.id
_entity.type
_entity.pdbx_description
1 polymer ?
#
loop_
_entity_poly.entity_id
_entity_poly.type
_entity_poly.pdbx_seq_one_letter_code
_entity_poly.pdbx_strand_id
1 'polypeptide(L)'
;MDLFTCDVLVVGGGGAGLRAAIAVAETHPRLRVAVISKVYPMRSHTVSAEGGAAAVIKPGDSLDDHAYDTISGGDWLCDQDAVEAFVREAPEEMLRLEHWGCPWNREPDGHIAVRPFGGMKIERTWFAADKTGFHLLHTLFQTTLKYDAI
;
A
#
# COMPACT_ATOMS: atom_id res chain seq x y z
N MET A 1 8.29 21.64 -29.30
CA MET A 1 7.53 20.86 -28.31
C MET A 1 8.03 19.44 -28.46
N ASP A 2 8.66 18.91 -27.43
CA ASP A 2 9.23 17.57 -27.48
C ASP A 2 8.14 16.55 -27.18
N LEU A 3 8.13 15.45 -27.94
CA LEU A 3 7.16 14.37 -27.80
C LEU A 3 7.85 13.17 -27.12
N PHE A 4 7.19 12.63 -26.10
CA PHE A 4 7.60 11.40 -25.44
C PHE A 4 6.50 10.35 -25.63
N THR A 5 6.89 9.10 -25.91
CA THR A 5 5.95 7.99 -26.17
C THR A 5 6.16 6.88 -25.15
N CYS A 6 5.07 6.42 -24.55
CA CYS A 6 4.96 5.30 -23.61
C CYS A 6 3.60 4.61 -23.80
N ASP A 7 3.48 3.37 -23.34
CA ASP A 7 2.22 2.62 -23.38
C ASP A 7 1.32 2.98 -22.19
N VAL A 8 1.92 3.23 -21.03
CA VAL A 8 1.21 3.62 -19.79
C VAL A 8 1.90 4.84 -19.17
N LEU A 9 1.12 5.88 -18.87
CA LEU A 9 1.59 7.08 -18.17
C LEU A 9 0.97 7.12 -16.76
N VAL A 10 1.81 7.13 -15.74
CA VAL A 10 1.43 7.35 -14.34
C VAL A 10 1.85 8.75 -13.92
N VAL A 11 0.88 9.57 -13.50
CA VAL A 11 1.13 10.92 -12.99
C VAL A 11 1.14 10.91 -11.47
N GLY A 12 2.33 10.90 -10.87
CA GLY A 12 2.57 10.96 -9.43
C GLY A 12 3.48 9.83 -8.93
N GLY A 13 4.60 10.20 -8.30
CA GLY A 13 5.57 9.26 -7.71
C GLY A 13 5.30 8.89 -6.25
N GLY A 14 4.03 8.90 -5.83
CA GLY A 14 3.63 8.46 -4.48
C GLY A 14 3.38 6.96 -4.41
N GLY A 15 3.03 6.44 -3.22
CA GLY A 15 2.87 5.00 -3.00
C GLY A 15 1.94 4.32 -4.02
N ALA A 16 0.76 4.91 -4.26
CA ALA A 16 -0.20 4.38 -5.23
C ALA A 16 0.34 4.36 -6.67
N GLY A 17 1.00 5.45 -7.11
CA GLY A 17 1.55 5.54 -8.47
C GLY A 17 2.70 4.56 -8.71
N LEU A 18 3.61 4.44 -7.76
CA LEU A 18 4.69 3.44 -7.82
C LEU A 18 4.13 2.01 -7.81
N ARG A 19 3.15 1.73 -6.94
CA ARG A 19 2.51 0.41 -6.88
C ARG A 19 1.81 0.04 -8.18
N ALA A 20 1.11 1.00 -8.81
CA ALA A 20 0.48 0.82 -10.10
C ALA A 20 1.52 0.52 -11.20
N ALA A 21 2.63 1.27 -11.24
CA ALA A 21 3.71 1.03 -12.19
C ALA A 21 4.32 -0.38 -12.02
N ILE A 22 4.54 -0.82 -10.79
CA ILE A 22 4.99 -2.19 -10.47
C ILE A 22 3.98 -3.22 -10.98
N ALA A 23 2.68 -3.01 -10.74
CA ALA A 23 1.63 -3.93 -11.20
C ALA A 23 1.67 -4.14 -12.73
N VAL A 24 1.82 -3.04 -13.49
CA VAL A 24 1.90 -3.11 -14.95
C VAL A 24 3.18 -3.82 -15.38
N ALA A 25 4.33 -3.51 -14.77
CA ALA A 25 5.59 -4.16 -15.12
C ALA A 25 5.59 -5.67 -14.81
N GLU A 26 4.96 -6.10 -13.71
CA GLU A 26 4.82 -7.51 -13.32
C GLU A 26 3.92 -8.29 -14.27
N THR A 27 2.78 -7.71 -14.64
CA THR A 27 1.75 -8.39 -15.46
C THR A 27 2.02 -8.28 -16.96
N HIS A 28 2.65 -7.19 -17.39
CA HIS A 28 2.87 -6.86 -18.79
C HIS A 28 4.29 -6.30 -19.02
N PRO A 29 5.34 -7.12 -18.89
CA PRO A 29 6.74 -6.69 -18.90
C PRO A 29 7.22 -6.06 -20.23
N ARG A 30 6.39 -6.12 -21.29
CA ARG A 30 6.69 -5.51 -22.60
C ARG A 30 6.17 -4.08 -22.74
N LEU A 31 5.29 -3.63 -21.84
CA LEU A 31 4.75 -2.28 -21.89
C LEU A 31 5.75 -1.30 -21.28
N ARG A 32 6.00 -0.19 -21.98
CA ARG A 32 6.80 0.92 -21.47
C ARG A 32 5.94 1.79 -20.55
N VAL A 33 6.25 1.76 -19.26
CA VAL A 33 5.60 2.57 -18.24
C VAL A 33 6.42 3.83 -18.02
N ALA A 34 5.75 4.98 -17.94
CA ALA A 34 6.40 6.24 -17.59
C ALA A 34 5.77 6.78 -16.31
N VAL A 35 6.58 6.97 -15.27
CA VAL A 35 6.15 7.61 -14.02
C VAL A 35 6.65 9.05 -14.00
N ILE A 36 5.76 10.01 -14.19
CA ILE A 36 6.08 11.44 -14.12
C ILE A 36 5.62 12.01 -12.78
N SER A 37 6.49 12.76 -12.12
CA SER A 37 6.18 13.36 -10.82
C SER A 37 6.81 14.74 -10.68
N LYS A 38 6.10 15.67 -10.06
CA LYS A 38 6.63 17.01 -9.73
C LYS A 38 7.72 16.99 -8.65
N VAL A 39 7.82 15.89 -7.91
CA VAL A 39 8.80 15.69 -6.84
C VAL A 39 9.41 14.29 -6.96
N TYR A 40 10.65 14.15 -6.51
CA TYR A 40 11.28 12.85 -6.32
C TYR A 40 10.39 11.94 -5.43
N PRO A 41 10.28 10.63 -5.70
CA PRO A 41 9.34 9.75 -5.01
C PRO A 41 9.37 9.86 -3.48
N MET A 42 10.56 9.91 -2.87
CA MET A 42 10.71 10.01 -1.40
C MET A 42 10.25 11.34 -0.80
N ARG A 43 9.90 12.33 -1.64
CA ARG A 43 9.31 13.61 -1.22
C ARG A 43 7.80 13.66 -1.43
N SER A 44 7.18 12.56 -1.86
CA SER A 44 5.72 12.42 -1.87
C SER A 44 5.18 12.29 -0.45
N HIS A 45 3.93 12.68 -0.22
CA HIS A 45 3.37 12.75 1.13
C HIS A 45 3.13 11.38 1.77
N THR A 46 3.17 10.28 1.00
CA THR A 46 3.17 8.92 1.54
C THR A 46 4.28 8.73 2.58
N VAL A 47 5.43 9.40 2.42
CA VAL A 47 6.56 9.31 3.37
C VAL A 47 6.20 9.78 4.78
N SER A 48 5.21 10.67 4.90
CA SER A 48 4.82 11.32 6.15
C SER A 48 3.83 10.48 6.99
N ALA A 49 3.37 9.33 6.50
CA ALA A 49 2.47 8.48 7.28
C ALA A 49 3.25 7.79 8.42
N GLU A 50 2.84 7.99 9.67
CA GLU A 50 3.49 7.39 10.84
C GLU A 50 2.69 6.18 11.36
N GLY A 51 1.36 6.35 11.41
CA GLY A 51 0.41 5.48 12.11
C GLY A 51 0.36 4.03 11.65
N GLY A 52 0.30 3.76 10.35
CA GLY A 52 0.22 2.38 9.88
C GLY A 52 -0.59 2.19 8.61
N ALA A 53 -0.78 0.94 8.24
CA ALA A 53 -1.71 0.51 7.20
C ALA A 53 -2.57 -0.65 7.72
N ALA A 54 -3.88 -0.58 7.55
CA ALA A 54 -4.81 -1.55 8.14
C ALA A 54 -5.06 -2.73 7.20
N ALA A 55 -4.89 -3.95 7.72
CA ALA A 55 -5.22 -5.18 7.02
C ALA A 55 -5.42 -6.35 8.00
N VAL A 56 -6.40 -7.20 7.73
CA VAL A 56 -6.72 -8.37 8.56
C VAL A 56 -5.61 -9.41 8.46
N ILE A 57 -5.10 -9.88 9.61
CA ILE A 57 -4.04 -10.92 9.67
C ILE A 57 -4.14 -11.86 10.87
N LYS A 58 -4.85 -11.44 11.93
CA LYS A 58 -4.94 -12.21 13.17
C LYS A 58 -6.13 -13.18 13.12
N PRO A 59 -6.04 -14.38 13.73
CA PRO A 59 -7.13 -15.36 13.75
C PRO A 59 -8.44 -14.89 14.40
N GLY A 60 -8.39 -13.83 15.21
CA GLY A 60 -9.56 -13.25 15.88
C GLY A 60 -10.20 -12.08 15.14
N ASP A 61 -9.72 -11.74 13.95
CA ASP A 61 -10.24 -10.64 13.12
C ASP A 61 -10.85 -11.21 11.82
N SER A 62 -11.72 -10.44 11.18
CA SER A 62 -12.43 -10.87 9.96
C SER A 62 -12.52 -9.76 8.92
N LEU A 63 -12.66 -10.16 7.64
CA LEU A 63 -12.90 -9.21 6.55
C LEU A 63 -14.22 -8.46 6.77
N ASP A 64 -15.24 -9.14 7.30
CA ASP A 64 -16.54 -8.56 7.60
C ASP A 64 -16.46 -7.49 8.70
N ASP A 65 -15.68 -7.73 9.77
CA ASP A 65 -15.46 -6.72 10.82
C ASP A 65 -14.69 -5.51 10.25
N HIS A 66 -13.71 -5.72 9.37
CA HIS A 66 -12.98 -4.62 8.74
C HIS A 66 -13.85 -3.82 7.75
N ALA A 67 -14.69 -4.51 6.96
CA ALA A 67 -15.66 -3.87 6.08
C ALA A 67 -16.67 -3.05 6.89
N TYR A 68 -17.21 -3.62 7.98
CA TYR A 68 -18.15 -2.94 8.86
C TYR A 68 -17.54 -1.68 9.49
N ASP A 69 -16.32 -1.76 10.05
CA ASP A 69 -15.62 -0.60 10.63
C ASP A 69 -15.41 0.49 9.56
N THR A 70 -15.13 0.10 8.31
CA THR A 70 -14.95 1.04 7.19
C THR A 70 -16.26 1.71 6.75
N ILE A 71 -17.32 0.92 6.54
CA ILE A 71 -18.62 1.41 6.08
C ILE A 71 -19.27 2.30 7.14
N SER A 72 -19.26 1.85 8.40
CA SER A 72 -19.82 2.62 9.52
C SER A 72 -18.98 3.88 9.80
N GLY A 73 -17.64 3.79 9.73
CA GLY A 73 -16.75 4.95 9.87
C GLY A 73 -16.88 5.97 8.72
N GLY A 74 -17.26 5.50 7.54
CA GLY A 74 -17.59 6.33 6.37
C GLY A 74 -19.02 6.90 6.37
N ASP A 75 -19.77 6.74 7.48
CA ASP A 75 -21.16 7.18 7.61
C ASP A 75 -22.06 6.65 6.49
N TRP A 76 -21.79 5.41 6.05
CA TRP A 76 -22.49 4.72 4.94
C TRP A 76 -22.44 5.46 3.59
N LEU A 77 -21.51 6.41 3.42
CA LEU A 77 -21.29 7.13 2.16
C LEU A 77 -20.29 6.42 1.23
N CYS A 78 -19.65 5.35 1.71
CA CYS A 78 -18.74 4.56 0.89
C CYS A 78 -19.50 3.69 -0.11
N ASP A 79 -18.96 3.57 -1.32
CA ASP A 79 -19.34 2.50 -2.26
C ASP A 79 -18.91 1.15 -1.65
N GLN A 80 -19.88 0.34 -1.22
CA GLN A 80 -19.59 -0.85 -0.41
C GLN A 80 -18.88 -1.96 -1.20
N ASP A 81 -19.10 -2.05 -2.51
CA ASP A 81 -18.38 -2.95 -3.40
C ASP A 81 -16.87 -2.60 -3.48
N ALA A 82 -16.54 -1.31 -3.49
CA ALA A 82 -15.15 -0.85 -3.40
C ALA A 82 -14.54 -1.16 -2.03
N VAL A 83 -15.31 -1.03 -0.94
CA VAL A 83 -14.85 -1.42 0.41
C VAL A 83 -14.58 -2.92 0.49
N GLU A 84 -15.50 -3.76 0.00
CA GLU A 84 -15.34 -5.21 -0.02
C GLU A 84 -14.11 -5.65 -0.83
N ALA A 85 -13.86 -5.01 -1.98
CA ALA A 85 -12.65 -5.24 -2.75
C ALA A 85 -11.39 -4.83 -1.97
N PHE A 86 -11.40 -3.64 -1.37
CA PHE A 86 -10.28 -3.13 -0.57
C PHE A 86 -9.93 -4.05 0.60
N VAL A 87 -10.90 -4.43 1.45
CA VAL A 87 -10.60 -5.23 2.64
C VAL A 87 -10.13 -6.64 2.29
N ARG A 88 -10.58 -7.19 1.16
CA ARG A 88 -10.14 -8.50 0.64
C ARG A 88 -8.68 -8.44 0.15
N GLU A 89 -8.29 -7.38 -0.54
CA GLU A 89 -6.95 -7.25 -1.15
C GLU A 89 -5.89 -6.73 -0.17
N ALA A 90 -6.29 -5.97 0.85
CA ALA A 90 -5.36 -5.35 1.80
C ALA A 90 -4.39 -6.35 2.49
N PRO A 91 -4.83 -7.54 3.00
CA PRO A 91 -3.92 -8.53 3.58
C PRO A 91 -2.85 -9.02 2.60
N GLU A 92 -3.25 -9.28 1.34
CA GLU A 92 -2.34 -9.77 0.30
C GLU A 92 -1.28 -8.73 -0.05
N GLU A 93 -1.67 -7.46 -0.16
CA GLU A 93 -0.75 -6.37 -0.46
C GLU A 93 0.21 -6.07 0.71
N MET A 94 -0.24 -6.16 1.97
CA MET A 94 0.64 -6.00 3.13
C MET A 94 1.68 -7.12 3.25
N LEU A 95 1.28 -8.37 2.97
CA LEU A 95 2.19 -9.52 2.89
C LEU A 95 3.16 -9.40 1.71
N ARG A 96 2.72 -8.87 0.57
CA ARG A 96 3.62 -8.60 -0.56
C ARG A 96 4.69 -7.59 -0.20
N LEU A 97 4.32 -6.51 0.48
CA LEU A 97 5.26 -5.50 0.98
C LEU A 97 6.26 -6.10 1.98
N GLU A 98 5.82 -7.03 2.82
CA GLU A 98 6.69 -7.81 3.71
C GLU A 98 7.75 -8.58 2.90
N HIS A 99 7.33 -9.35 1.89
CA HIS A 99 8.23 -10.12 1.03
C HIS A 99 9.15 -9.23 0.18
N TRP A 100 8.76 -7.99 -0.10
CA TRP A 100 9.62 -7.00 -0.76
C TRP A 100 10.63 -6.33 0.20
N GLY A 101 10.54 -6.62 1.50
CA GLY A 101 11.48 -6.16 2.52
C GLY A 101 11.00 -4.97 3.34
N CYS A 102 9.70 -4.66 3.35
CA CYS A 102 9.14 -3.68 4.28
C CYS A 102 9.28 -4.20 5.73
N PRO A 103 9.99 -3.50 6.62
CA PRO A 103 10.31 -3.99 7.97
C PRO A 103 9.14 -3.78 8.94
N TRP A 104 8.05 -4.52 8.74
CA TRP A 104 6.93 -4.55 9.68
C TRP A 104 7.39 -5.00 11.07
N ASN A 105 6.85 -4.35 12.10
CA ASN A 105 7.08 -4.76 13.49
C ASN A 105 6.64 -6.19 13.73
N ARG A 106 7.36 -6.86 14.62
CA ARG A 106 7.14 -8.27 14.95
C ARG A 106 6.77 -8.46 16.41
N GLU A 107 5.95 -9.48 16.63
CA GLU A 107 5.77 -10.11 17.93
C GLU A 107 7.02 -10.91 18.30
N PRO A 108 7.19 -11.30 19.58
CA PRO A 108 8.35 -12.09 20.01
C PRO A 108 8.54 -13.42 19.28
N ASP A 109 7.49 -13.98 18.69
CA ASP A 109 7.50 -15.22 17.90
C ASP A 109 7.82 -14.99 16.41
N GLY A 110 8.01 -13.74 15.98
CA GLY A 110 8.33 -13.38 14.60
C GLY A 110 7.11 -13.14 13.71
N HIS A 111 5.88 -13.33 14.20
CA HIS A 111 4.69 -12.93 13.47
C HIS A 111 4.56 -11.41 13.41
N ILE A 112 3.74 -10.92 12.46
CA ILE A 112 3.47 -9.49 12.31
C ILE A 112 2.73 -8.97 13.54
N ALA A 113 3.23 -7.88 14.11
CA ALA A 113 2.54 -7.14 15.16
C ALA A 113 1.53 -6.17 14.55
N VAL A 114 0.36 -6.05 15.18
CA VAL A 114 -0.66 -5.06 14.87
C VAL A 114 -0.89 -4.17 16.10
N ARG A 115 -1.48 -2.99 15.90
CA ARG A 115 -1.84 -2.09 17.00
C ARG A 115 -3.24 -1.49 16.84
N PRO A 116 -3.85 -0.99 17.93
CA PRO A 116 -5.07 -0.20 17.84
C PRO A 116 -4.84 1.10 17.07
N PHE A 117 -5.76 1.46 16.18
CA PHE A 117 -5.74 2.72 15.44
C PHE A 117 -7.16 3.06 14.94
N GLY A 118 -7.48 4.35 14.83
CA GLY A 118 -8.69 4.81 14.15
C GLY A 118 -10.02 4.35 14.75
N GLY A 119 -10.05 3.88 16.00
CA GLY A 119 -11.28 3.42 16.65
C GLY A 119 -11.81 2.07 16.15
N MET A 120 -10.97 1.28 15.47
CA MET A 120 -11.32 -0.07 15.03
C MET A 120 -11.67 -0.98 16.20
N LYS A 121 -12.66 -1.86 16.02
CA LYS A 121 -13.13 -2.78 17.05
C LYS A 121 -12.06 -3.83 17.41
N ILE A 122 -11.31 -4.28 16.41
CA ILE A 122 -10.23 -5.27 16.53
C ILE A 122 -8.96 -4.64 15.97
N GLU A 123 -7.84 -4.83 16.67
CA GLU A 123 -6.56 -4.29 16.22
C GLU A 123 -6.09 -4.96 14.92
N ARG A 124 -5.85 -4.16 13.89
CA ARG A 124 -5.42 -4.65 12.57
C ARG A 124 -4.51 -3.68 11.82
N THR A 125 -3.97 -2.68 12.53
CA THR A 125 -3.07 -1.70 11.92
C THR A 125 -1.65 -2.21 11.98
N TRP A 126 -1.11 -2.56 10.81
CA TRP A 126 0.29 -2.90 10.59
C TRP A 126 1.13 -1.64 10.71
N PHE A 127 2.31 -1.73 11.33
CA PHE A 127 3.17 -0.58 11.55
C PHE A 127 4.65 -0.93 11.45
N ALA A 128 5.45 0.06 11.04
CA ALA A 128 6.91 0.01 11.10
C ALA A 128 7.39 1.18 11.97
N ALA A 129 7.46 0.91 13.27
CA ALA A 129 7.69 1.85 14.36
C ALA A 129 6.78 3.09 14.26
N ASP A 130 7.37 4.26 14.15
CA ASP A 130 6.76 5.57 13.93
C ASP A 130 6.92 6.06 12.48
N LYS A 131 7.33 5.19 11.55
CA LYS A 131 7.79 5.53 10.20
C LYS A 131 7.19 4.64 9.11
N THR A 132 5.94 4.23 9.27
CA THR A 132 5.30 3.27 8.36
C THR A 132 5.32 3.72 6.90
N GLY A 133 4.91 4.96 6.63
CA GLY A 133 4.90 5.55 5.30
C GLY A 133 6.28 5.71 4.68
N PHE A 134 7.28 6.07 5.49
CA PHE A 134 8.68 6.11 5.06
C PHE A 134 9.12 4.73 4.57
N HIS A 135 8.91 3.69 5.38
CA HIS A 135 9.31 2.32 5.02
C HIS A 135 8.54 1.80 3.79
N LEU A 136 7.21 1.95 3.76
CA LEU A 136 6.36 1.56 2.64
C LEU A 136 6.83 2.18 1.31
N LEU A 137 7.04 3.50 1.33
CA LEU A 137 7.42 4.24 0.13
C LEU A 137 8.82 3.87 -0.35
N HIS A 138 9.77 3.70 0.57
CA HIS A 138 11.12 3.22 0.24
C HIS A 138 11.08 1.83 -0.37
N THR A 139 10.34 0.88 0.22
CA THR A 139 10.18 -0.48 -0.32
C THR A 139 9.60 -0.48 -1.73
N LEU A 140 8.55 0.33 -1.96
CA LEU A 140 7.94 0.47 -3.30
C LEU A 140 8.94 1.05 -4.31
N PHE A 141 9.59 2.16 -3.98
CA PHE A 141 10.55 2.80 -4.88
C PHE A 141 11.77 1.91 -5.19
N GLN A 142 12.33 1.24 -4.19
CA GLN A 142 13.44 0.31 -4.43
C GLN A 142 12.99 -0.89 -5.28
N THR A 143 11.71 -1.29 -5.15
CA THR A 143 11.13 -2.35 -5.98
C THR A 143 10.92 -1.89 -7.43
N THR A 144 10.56 -0.63 -7.68
CA THR A 144 10.47 -0.13 -9.08
C THR A 144 11.79 -0.27 -9.84
N LEU A 145 12.93 -0.13 -9.15
CA LEU A 145 14.26 -0.23 -9.76
C LEU A 145 14.63 -1.65 -10.24
N LYS A 146 13.83 -2.66 -9.91
CA LYS A 146 14.01 -4.05 -10.38
C LYS A 146 13.46 -4.25 -11.80
N TYR A 147 12.66 -3.31 -12.31
CA TYR A 147 11.93 -3.44 -13.57
C TYR A 147 12.47 -2.46 -14.61
N ASP A 148 13.06 -2.97 -15.69
CA ASP A 148 13.53 -2.15 -16.82
C ASP A 148 12.39 -1.44 -17.57
N ALA A 149 11.15 -1.87 -17.35
CA ALA A 149 9.94 -1.35 -17.99
C ALA A 149 9.44 -0.01 -17.40
N ILE A 150 9.94 0.41 -16.22
CA ILE A 150 9.47 1.58 -15.44
C ILE A 150 10.45 2.75 -15.55
#